data_AF-A0AAT9HI71-F1
#
_entry.id   AF-A0AAT9HI71-F1
#
_cell.length_a   1.000
_cell.length_b   1.000
_cell.length_c   1.000
_cell.angle_alpha   90.00
_cell.angle_beta   90.00
_cell.angle_gamma   90.00
#
_symmetry.space_group_name_H-M   'P 1'
#
loop_
_entity.id
_entity.type
_entity.pdbx_description
1 polymer ?
#
loop_
_entity_poly.entity_id
_entity_poly.type
_entity_poly.pdbx_seq_one_letter_code
_entity_poly.pdbx_strand_id
1 'polypeptide(L)'
;MISSEDGRWVVVKELADGSRAVALFNESDRPQRISTTARGVGLPHAAGYRVRDLWKHRSTHTAGEISATVPGHGTVLVRVGPDRGWAQLPPAVDSGVGGVAIAEAGDSARLTAVTANLGRRPVHSVSIALTGPEGWRTKADSVPRARCSGVARSSGPHGGRGFRRAPTPVPTS
;
A
#
# COMPACT_ATOMS: atom_id res chain seq x y z
N MET A 1 19.13 9.23 -3.08
CA MET A 1 18.75 8.95 -1.67
C MET A 1 18.42 7.47 -1.56
N ILE A 2 18.77 6.83 -0.45
CA ILE A 2 18.42 5.44 -0.14
C ILE A 2 17.89 5.41 1.30
N SER A 3 16.82 4.66 1.53
CA SER A 3 16.26 4.38 2.86
C SER A 3 15.90 2.89 2.93
N SER A 4 16.13 2.27 4.10
CA SER A 4 15.87 0.84 4.33
C SER A 4 15.27 0.61 5.72
N GLU A 5 14.28 -0.27 5.81
CA GLU A 5 13.66 -0.71 7.06
C GLU A 5 13.07 -2.13 6.89
N ASP A 6 13.50 -3.10 7.71
CA ASP A 6 13.00 -4.50 7.70
C ASP A 6 13.04 -5.21 6.32
N GLY A 7 14.11 -4.98 5.54
CA GLY A 7 14.25 -5.53 4.19
C GLY A 7 13.43 -4.80 3.11
N ARG A 8 12.79 -3.67 3.46
CA ARG A 8 12.12 -2.76 2.51
C ARG A 8 13.06 -1.65 2.13
N TRP A 9 13.30 -1.48 0.85
CA TRP A 9 14.22 -0.48 0.33
C TRP A 9 13.48 0.56 -0.52
N VAL A 10 13.82 1.83 -0.31
CA VAL A 10 13.40 2.94 -1.16
C VAL A 10 14.65 3.60 -1.73
N VAL A 11 14.85 3.46 -3.04
CA VAL A 11 15.97 4.06 -3.76
C VAL A 11 15.44 5.17 -4.65
N VAL A 12 16.06 6.35 -4.58
CA VAL A 12 15.61 7.54 -5.30
C VAL A 12 16.76 8.13 -6.11
N LYS A 13 16.47 8.39 -7.38
CA LYS A 13 17.35 9.13 -8.30
C LYS A 13 16.61 10.36 -8.85
N GLU A 14 17.27 11.51 -8.78
CA GLU A 14 16.84 12.72 -9.46
C GLU A 14 17.07 12.61 -10.97
N LEU A 15 16.07 13.01 -11.75
CA LEU A 15 16.11 13.05 -13.21
C LEU A 15 16.32 14.48 -13.71
N ALA A 16 16.77 14.61 -14.95
CA ALA A 16 17.15 15.90 -15.54
C ALA A 16 16.01 16.94 -15.57
N ASP A 17 14.75 16.49 -15.58
CA ASP A 17 13.56 17.36 -15.57
C ASP A 17 13.09 17.72 -14.14
N GLY A 18 13.85 17.36 -13.11
CA GLY A 18 13.48 17.56 -11.70
C GLY A 18 12.50 16.53 -11.16
N SER A 19 12.06 15.55 -11.96
CA SER A 19 11.30 14.41 -11.45
C SER A 19 12.19 13.44 -10.66
N ARG A 20 11.58 12.45 -10.00
CA ARG A 20 12.27 11.42 -9.22
C ARG A 20 11.95 10.05 -9.79
N ALA A 21 12.97 9.26 -10.11
CA ALA A 21 12.84 7.82 -10.24
C ALA A 21 12.90 7.21 -8.84
N VAL A 22 11.89 6.42 -8.48
CA VAL A 22 11.76 5.77 -7.17
C VAL A 22 11.64 4.27 -7.40
N ALA A 23 12.57 3.50 -6.85
CA ALA A 23 12.49 2.05 -6.79
C ALA A 23 12.08 1.63 -5.37
N LEU A 24 11.04 0.79 -5.29
CA LEU A 24 10.60 0.13 -4.07
C LEU A 24 10.99 -1.33 -4.20
N PHE A 25 11.95 -1.78 -3.40
CA PHE A 25 12.50 -3.13 -3.46
C PHE A 25 12.24 -3.88 -2.15
N ASN A 26 11.75 -5.11 -2.28
CA ASN A 26 11.48 -6.00 -1.15
C ASN A 26 12.52 -7.12 -1.16
N GLU A 27 13.38 -7.15 -0.14
CA GLU A 27 14.42 -8.16 0.00
C GLU A 27 13.89 -9.47 0.61
N SER A 28 12.75 -9.41 1.30
CA SER A 28 12.17 -10.57 2.00
C SER A 28 11.46 -11.55 1.07
N ASP A 29 11.16 -12.74 1.57
CA ASP A 29 10.46 -13.80 0.83
C ASP A 29 8.94 -13.60 0.78
N ARG A 30 8.40 -12.61 1.50
CA ARG A 30 6.95 -12.36 1.63
C ARG A 30 6.57 -11.03 1.00
N PRO A 31 5.36 -10.88 0.44
CA PRO A 31 4.89 -9.59 -0.03
C PRO A 31 4.94 -8.53 1.08
N GLN A 32 5.52 -7.36 0.79
CA GLN A 32 5.60 -6.25 1.73
C GLN A 32 5.04 -4.96 1.12
N ARG A 33 4.29 -4.22 1.92
CA ARG A 33 3.88 -2.85 1.57
C ARG A 33 5.03 -1.90 1.86
N ILE A 34 5.51 -1.22 0.83
CA ILE A 34 6.56 -0.22 0.93
C ILE A 34 5.94 1.15 0.61
N SER A 35 6.23 2.15 1.42
CA SER A 35 5.68 3.49 1.27
C SER A 35 6.71 4.57 1.50
N THR A 36 6.60 5.64 0.72
CA THR A 36 7.33 6.90 0.92
C THR A 36 6.42 8.07 0.54
N THR A 37 6.91 9.30 0.65
CA THR A 37 6.16 10.51 0.28
C THR A 37 6.91 11.31 -0.77
N ALA A 38 6.19 12.10 -1.57
CA ALA A 38 6.78 13.03 -2.53
C ALA A 38 7.83 13.94 -1.87
N ARG A 39 7.52 14.49 -0.68
CA ARG A 39 8.47 15.26 0.11
C ARG A 39 9.66 14.41 0.58
N GLY A 40 9.40 13.19 1.04
CA GLY A 40 10.44 12.24 1.48
C GLY A 40 11.42 11.86 0.37
N VAL A 41 10.99 11.85 -0.89
CA VAL A 41 11.87 11.63 -2.06
C VAL A 41 12.45 12.93 -2.64
N GLY A 42 12.25 14.06 -1.96
CA GLY A 42 12.83 15.36 -2.32
C GLY A 42 12.09 16.12 -3.42
N LEU A 43 10.80 15.86 -3.64
CA LEU A 43 9.95 16.68 -4.50
C LEU A 43 9.41 17.90 -3.74
N PRO A 44 9.26 19.06 -4.42
CA PRO A 44 8.63 20.23 -3.84
C PRO A 44 7.13 19.98 -3.63
N HIS A 45 6.52 20.76 -2.73
CA HIS A 45 5.08 20.71 -2.52
C HIS A 45 4.30 21.09 -3.79
N ALA A 46 3.34 20.26 -4.18
CA ALA A 46 2.47 20.47 -5.32
C ALA A 46 1.02 20.06 -5.02
N ALA A 47 0.08 20.58 -5.82
CA ALA A 47 -1.33 20.21 -5.73
C ALA A 47 -1.58 18.73 -6.07
N GLY A 48 -0.73 18.12 -6.91
CA GLY A 48 -0.79 16.71 -7.24
C GLY A 48 0.49 16.28 -7.97
N TYR A 49 0.76 14.99 -7.94
CA TYR A 49 1.92 14.40 -8.60
C TYR A 49 1.46 13.33 -9.58
N ARG A 50 2.09 13.29 -10.74
CA ARG A 50 1.99 12.17 -11.68
C ARG A 50 2.92 11.05 -11.20
N VAL A 51 2.42 9.83 -11.17
CA VAL A 51 3.20 8.61 -10.94
C VAL A 51 3.12 7.78 -12.21
N ARG A 52 4.26 7.50 -12.83
CA ARG A 52 4.38 6.63 -14.00
C ARG A 52 5.04 5.33 -13.58
N ASP A 53 4.32 4.22 -13.65
CA ASP A 53 4.91 2.89 -13.59
C ASP A 53 5.69 2.65 -14.88
N LEU A 54 7.00 2.43 -14.74
CA LEU A 54 7.90 2.29 -15.88
C LEU A 54 7.81 0.90 -16.53
N TRP A 55 7.41 -0.12 -15.77
CA TRP A 55 7.24 -1.48 -16.27
C TRP A 55 5.88 -1.66 -16.95
N LYS A 56 4.83 -1.14 -16.32
CA LYS A 56 3.45 -1.27 -16.84
C LYS A 56 3.10 -0.20 -17.86
N HIS A 57 3.98 0.79 -18.06
CA HIS A 57 3.71 1.94 -18.92
C HIS A 57 2.35 2.59 -18.62
N ARG A 58 2.01 2.75 -17.33
CA ARG A 58 0.74 3.33 -16.87
C ARG A 58 0.97 4.54 -15.97
N SER A 59 0.16 5.58 -16.16
CA SER A 59 0.22 6.81 -15.37
C SER A 59 -0.99 6.93 -14.45
N THR A 60 -0.76 7.34 -13.20
CA THR A 60 -1.78 7.65 -12.19
C THR A 60 -1.43 8.97 -11.49
N HIS A 61 -2.30 9.49 -10.64
CA HIS A 61 -1.98 10.61 -9.75
C HIS A 61 -2.00 10.23 -8.28
N THR A 62 -1.16 10.89 -7.48
CA THR A 62 -1.17 10.80 -6.01
C THR A 62 -1.28 12.19 -5.38
N ALA A 63 -1.87 12.23 -4.18
CA ALA A 63 -1.84 13.41 -3.30
C ALA A 63 -0.46 13.68 -2.70
N GLY A 64 0.43 12.68 -2.70
CA GLY A 64 1.79 12.79 -2.15
C GLY A 64 2.32 11.49 -1.54
N GLU A 65 1.47 10.50 -1.26
CA GLU A 65 1.92 9.15 -0.86
C GLU A 65 2.29 8.32 -2.08
N ILE A 66 3.44 7.66 -2.03
CA ILE A 66 3.92 6.73 -3.04
C ILE A 66 4.04 5.39 -2.34
N SER A 67 3.15 4.46 -2.65
CA SER A 67 3.16 3.13 -2.03
C SER A 67 2.78 2.05 -3.01
N ALA A 68 3.36 0.87 -2.81
CA ALA A 68 3.01 -0.36 -3.51
C ALA A 68 3.22 -1.56 -2.59
N THR A 69 2.39 -2.57 -2.76
CA THR A 69 2.66 -3.93 -2.28
C THR A 69 3.59 -4.63 -3.28
N VAL A 70 4.80 -4.97 -2.82
CA VAL A 70 5.86 -5.56 -3.63
C VAL A 70 6.00 -7.04 -3.25
N PRO A 71 5.90 -7.99 -4.20
CA PRO A 71 6.13 -9.41 -3.93
C PRO A 71 7.51 -9.69 -3.32
N GLY A 72 7.72 -10.87 -2.75
CA GLY A 72 9.03 -11.27 -2.23
C GLY A 72 10.11 -11.21 -3.33
N HIS A 73 11.28 -10.66 -2.99
CA HIS A 73 12.36 -10.32 -3.93
C HIS A 73 11.94 -9.42 -5.12
N GLY A 74 10.76 -8.80 -5.05
CA GLY A 74 10.19 -8.00 -6.11
C GLY A 74 10.71 -6.56 -6.11
N THR A 75 10.56 -5.88 -7.25
CA THR A 75 10.82 -4.43 -7.36
C THR A 75 9.68 -3.73 -8.11
N VAL A 76 9.30 -2.55 -7.64
CA VAL A 76 8.46 -1.61 -8.38
C VAL A 76 9.30 -0.37 -8.72
N LEU A 77 9.29 0.04 -9.99
CA LEU A 77 10.01 1.23 -10.45
C LEU A 77 9.03 2.24 -11.01
N VAL A 78 9.00 3.43 -10.39
CA VAL A 78 8.11 4.52 -10.80
C VAL A 78 8.87 5.81 -11.03
N ARG A 79 8.38 6.64 -11.94
CA ARG A 79 8.79 8.04 -12.07
C ARG A 79 7.70 8.94 -11.49
N VAL A 80 8.09 9.86 -10.61
CA VAL A 80 7.18 10.76 -9.90
C VAL A 80 7.60 12.20 -10.10
N GLY A 81 6.64 13.07 -10.42
CA GLY A 81 6.90 14.51 -10.54
C GLY A 81 5.63 15.35 -10.34
N PRO A 82 5.76 16.63 -9.96
CA PRO A 82 4.64 17.57 -9.96
C PRO A 82 4.00 17.63 -11.34
N ASP A 83 2.68 17.64 -11.40
CA ASP A 83 1.96 17.72 -12.68
C ASP A 83 0.77 18.65 -12.52
N ARG A 84 0.60 19.64 -13.40
CA ARG A 84 -0.57 20.53 -13.41
C ARG A 84 -1.81 19.84 -13.98
N GLY A 85 -1.62 18.82 -14.82
CA GLY A 85 -2.68 17.98 -15.41
C GLY A 85 -3.05 16.76 -14.57
N TRP A 86 -2.61 16.68 -13.31
CA TRP A 86 -2.80 15.52 -12.43
C TRP A 86 -4.26 15.05 -12.34
N ALA A 87 -5.22 15.97 -12.44
CA ALA A 87 -6.64 15.70 -12.31
C ALA A 87 -7.23 14.88 -13.48
N GLN A 88 -6.53 14.80 -14.63
CA GLN A 88 -6.94 13.99 -15.78
C GLN A 88 -6.49 12.52 -15.65
N LEU A 89 -5.56 12.22 -14.74
CA LEU A 89 -5.06 10.88 -14.52
C LEU A 89 -5.96 10.13 -13.54
N PRO A 90 -6.14 8.81 -13.70
CA PRO A 90 -6.82 8.01 -12.69
C PRO A 90 -6.07 8.08 -11.34
N PRO A 91 -6.77 8.02 -10.20
CA PRO A 91 -6.13 8.00 -8.89
C PRO A 91 -5.24 6.76 -8.74
N ALA A 92 -4.11 6.92 -8.07
CA ALA A 92 -3.27 5.80 -7.67
C ALA A 92 -4.02 4.96 -6.63
N VAL A 93 -4.00 3.65 -6.82
CA VAL A 93 -4.63 2.68 -5.93
C VAL A 93 -3.58 1.64 -5.57
N ASP A 94 -3.40 1.42 -4.27
CA ASP A 94 -2.59 0.32 -3.75
C ASP A 94 -3.52 -0.78 -3.25
N SER A 95 -3.16 -2.03 -3.47
CA SER A 95 -3.94 -3.19 -3.02
C SER A 95 -2.99 -4.24 -2.46
N GLY A 96 -3.36 -4.78 -1.32
CA GLY A 96 -2.63 -5.84 -0.63
C GLY A 96 -3.58 -6.85 -0.01
N VAL A 97 -3.01 -7.97 0.41
CA VAL A 97 -3.71 -9.01 1.18
C VAL A 97 -3.13 -9.01 2.58
N GLY A 98 -3.98 -8.80 3.57
CA GLY A 98 -3.70 -8.98 4.98
C GLY A 98 -3.92 -10.43 5.41
N GLY A 99 -2.93 -10.97 6.11
CA GLY A 99 -2.89 -12.35 6.60
C GLY A 99 -2.05 -13.28 5.74
N VAL A 100 -1.56 -14.35 6.34
CA VAL A 100 -0.96 -15.50 5.64
C VAL A 100 -1.92 -16.67 5.89
N ALA A 101 -2.44 -17.25 4.81
CA ALA A 101 -3.27 -18.44 4.87
C ALA A 101 -2.41 -19.65 4.53
N ILE A 102 -2.10 -20.48 5.53
CA ILE A 102 -1.69 -21.87 5.30
C ILE A 102 -2.92 -22.70 5.67
N ALA A 103 -3.43 -23.47 4.72
CA ALA A 103 -4.52 -24.40 4.93
C ALA A 103 -4.13 -25.76 4.37
N GLU A 104 -4.53 -26.81 5.08
CA GLU A 104 -4.39 -28.19 4.62
C GLU A 104 -5.45 -28.50 3.57
N ALA A 105 -5.23 -29.57 2.79
CA ALA A 105 -6.17 -29.97 1.75
C ALA A 105 -7.54 -30.33 2.36
N GLY A 106 -8.56 -29.55 2.03
CA GLY A 106 -9.93 -29.69 2.56
C GLY A 106 -10.35 -28.56 3.50
N ASP A 107 -9.40 -27.79 4.02
CA ASP A 107 -9.68 -26.65 4.89
C ASP A 107 -9.90 -25.34 4.12
N SER A 108 -10.71 -24.45 4.69
CA SER A 108 -10.93 -23.10 4.18
C SER A 108 -10.09 -22.09 4.95
N ALA A 109 -9.39 -21.21 4.23
CA ALA A 109 -8.66 -20.10 4.83
C ALA A 109 -9.34 -18.76 4.55
N ARG A 110 -9.37 -17.88 5.55
CA ARG A 110 -9.87 -16.51 5.39
C ARG A 110 -8.72 -15.52 5.21
N LEU A 111 -8.78 -14.77 4.13
CA LEU A 111 -7.87 -13.67 3.82
C LEU A 111 -8.63 -12.34 3.82
N THR A 112 -7.95 -11.25 4.18
CA THR A 112 -8.52 -9.90 4.10
C THR A 112 -7.83 -9.12 3.01
N ALA A 113 -8.54 -8.73 1.94
CA ALA A 113 -7.98 -7.79 0.97
C ALA A 113 -8.13 -6.35 1.47
N VAL A 114 -7.09 -5.54 1.32
CA VAL A 114 -7.08 -4.12 1.67
C VAL A 114 -6.70 -3.31 0.44
N THR A 115 -7.49 -2.28 0.13
CA THR A 115 -7.23 -1.36 -0.97
C THR A 115 -7.21 0.07 -0.45
N ALA A 116 -6.16 0.83 -0.78
CA ALA A 116 -6.00 2.23 -0.41
C ALA A 116 -6.08 3.13 -1.66
N ASN A 117 -6.94 4.15 -1.61
CA ASN A 117 -6.93 5.23 -2.59
C ASN A 117 -5.86 6.25 -2.18
N LEU A 118 -4.81 6.36 -2.98
CA LEU A 118 -3.70 7.29 -2.76
C LEU A 118 -3.87 8.59 -3.57
N GLY A 119 -4.88 8.64 -4.45
CA GLY A 119 -5.24 9.81 -5.22
C GLY A 119 -6.05 10.84 -4.42
N ARG A 120 -6.16 12.04 -4.99
CA ARG A 120 -7.03 13.11 -4.43
C ARG A 120 -8.49 12.97 -4.84
N ARG A 121 -8.77 12.27 -5.94
CA ARG A 121 -10.14 12.04 -6.41
C ARG A 121 -10.76 10.82 -5.71
N PRO A 122 -12.06 10.86 -5.37
CA PRO A 122 -12.77 9.68 -4.89
C PRO A 122 -12.71 8.54 -5.92
N VAL A 123 -12.56 7.31 -5.45
CA VAL A 123 -12.78 6.11 -6.26
C VAL A 123 -14.22 5.66 -6.02
N HIS A 124 -15.05 5.72 -7.06
CA HIS A 124 -16.49 5.46 -6.94
C HIS A 124 -16.86 3.97 -7.03
N SER A 125 -15.97 3.15 -7.59
CA SER A 125 -16.20 1.71 -7.73
C SER A 125 -14.89 0.96 -7.52
N VAL A 126 -14.91 -0.03 -6.64
CA VAL A 126 -13.80 -0.93 -6.34
C VAL A 126 -14.27 -2.36 -6.57
N SER A 127 -13.56 -3.09 -7.43
CA SER A 127 -13.70 -4.53 -7.57
C SER A 127 -12.38 -5.19 -7.22
N ILE A 128 -12.43 -6.29 -6.48
CA ILE A 128 -11.26 -7.07 -6.08
C ILE A 128 -11.49 -8.50 -6.54
N ALA A 129 -10.57 -9.04 -7.32
CA ALA A 129 -10.53 -10.44 -7.68
C ALA A 129 -9.35 -11.10 -6.96
N LEU A 130 -9.60 -12.26 -6.35
CA LEU A 130 -8.56 -13.10 -5.76
C LEU A 130 -8.49 -14.40 -6.58
N THR A 131 -7.32 -14.66 -7.16
CA THR A 131 -7.01 -15.92 -7.84
C THR A 131 -6.17 -16.81 -6.92
N GLY A 132 -6.49 -18.10 -6.86
CA GLY A 132 -5.74 -19.09 -6.10
C GLY A 132 -4.90 -20.01 -7.00
N PRO A 133 -4.02 -20.83 -6.41
CA PRO A 133 -3.34 -21.91 -7.11
C PRO A 133 -4.32 -22.91 -7.76
N GLU A 134 -3.80 -23.79 -8.62
CA GLU A 134 -4.59 -24.86 -9.22
C GLU A 134 -5.36 -25.68 -8.15
N GLY A 135 -6.63 -25.97 -8.41
CA GLY A 135 -7.52 -26.68 -7.48
C GLY A 135 -8.20 -25.81 -6.40
N TRP A 136 -7.80 -24.55 -6.24
CA TRP A 136 -8.42 -23.65 -5.26
C TRP A 136 -9.70 -23.01 -5.79
N ARG A 137 -10.75 -22.98 -4.95
CA ARG A 137 -11.94 -22.15 -5.17
C ARG A 137 -11.88 -20.92 -4.30
N THR A 138 -12.08 -19.75 -4.90
CA THR A 138 -12.18 -18.49 -4.17
C THR A 138 -13.63 -18.02 -4.10
N LYS A 139 -14.05 -17.55 -2.91
CA LYS A 139 -15.38 -16.98 -2.70
C LYS A 139 -15.25 -15.70 -1.88
N ALA A 140 -15.93 -14.64 -2.31
CA ALA A 140 -15.99 -13.40 -1.54
C ALA A 140 -16.98 -13.56 -0.39
N ASP A 141 -16.48 -13.41 0.84
CA ASP A 141 -17.31 -13.43 2.06
C ASP A 141 -18.05 -12.09 2.29
N SER A 142 -17.60 -11.00 1.65
CA SER A 142 -18.21 -9.68 1.80
C SER A 142 -17.90 -8.74 0.64
N VAL A 143 -18.73 -7.70 0.47
CA VAL A 143 -18.46 -6.58 -0.46
C VAL A 143 -17.44 -5.60 0.12
N PRO A 144 -16.63 -4.90 -0.71
CA PRO A 144 -15.67 -3.90 -0.23
C PRO A 144 -16.35 -2.82 0.60
N ARG A 145 -15.82 -2.54 1.79
CA ARG A 145 -16.28 -1.45 2.67
C ARG A 145 -15.20 -0.39 2.78
N ALA A 146 -15.53 0.85 2.44
CA ALA A 146 -14.64 1.97 2.63
C ALA A 146 -14.56 2.35 4.13
N ARG A 147 -13.35 2.51 4.65
CA ARG A 147 -13.09 3.18 5.93
C ARG A 147 -12.16 4.35 5.67
N CYS A 148 -12.54 5.54 6.12
CA CYS A 148 -11.66 6.70 6.07
C CYS A 148 -10.68 6.61 7.25
N SER A 149 -9.43 6.22 6.97
CA SER A 149 -8.37 6.33 7.97
C SER A 149 -7.85 7.77 7.96
N GLY A 150 -8.31 8.59 8.91
CA GLY A 150 -7.67 9.89 9.18
C GLY A 150 -6.29 9.64 9.77
N VAL A 151 -5.25 10.23 9.19
CA VAL A 151 -3.89 10.21 9.79
C VAL A 151 -3.94 10.99 11.10
N ALA A 152 -4.08 10.30 12.23
CA ALA A 152 -3.76 10.87 13.53
C ALA A 152 -2.25 11.05 13.58
N ARG A 153 -1.78 12.30 13.62
CA ARG A 153 -0.37 12.60 13.90
C ARG A 153 -0.13 12.28 15.37
N SER A 154 0.50 11.14 15.68
CA SER A 154 1.10 10.97 17.00
C SER A 154 2.52 11.54 16.98
N SER A 155 2.66 12.78 17.42
CA SER A 155 3.95 13.34 17.83
C SER A 155 4.15 13.05 19.32
N GLY A 156 5.07 12.14 19.67
CA GLY A 156 5.47 11.88 21.06
C GLY A 156 6.32 10.61 21.21
N PRO A 157 7.39 10.63 22.04
CA PRO A 157 8.46 9.63 22.00
C PRO A 157 8.11 8.32 22.73
N HIS A 158 8.83 7.26 22.35
CA HIS A 158 8.92 5.91 22.93
C HIS A 158 8.06 5.61 24.17
N GLY A 159 7.15 4.64 24.02
CA GLY A 159 6.50 3.96 25.14
C GLY A 159 5.58 2.85 24.65
N GLY A 160 6.10 1.63 24.54
CA GLY A 160 5.27 0.45 24.30
C GLY A 160 4.19 0.32 25.38
N ARG A 161 2.94 0.12 24.96
CA ARG A 161 1.85 -0.26 25.86
C ARG A 161 1.16 -1.51 25.33
N GLY A 162 1.45 -2.63 25.99
CA GLY A 162 0.71 -3.87 25.84
C GLY A 162 -0.73 -3.69 26.33
N PHE A 163 -1.68 -4.29 25.62
CA PHE A 163 -3.06 -4.40 26.07
C PHE A 163 -3.21 -5.66 26.92
N ARG A 164 -3.51 -5.49 28.22
CA ARG A 164 -4.00 -6.58 29.08
C ARG A 164 -5.50 -6.77 28.81
N ARG A 165 -5.92 -8.02 28.59
CA ARG A 165 -7.31 -8.45 28.70
C ARG A 165 -7.66 -8.57 30.20
N ALA A 166 -8.76 -7.95 30.62
CA ALA A 166 -9.43 -8.31 31.86
C ALA A 166 -10.41 -9.48 31.58
N PRO A 167 -10.50 -10.51 32.45
CA PRO A 167 -11.51 -11.55 32.32
C PRO A 167 -12.91 -11.02 32.69
N THR A 168 -13.91 -11.46 31.94
CA THR A 168 -15.33 -11.16 32.14
C THR A 168 -15.87 -11.93 33.36
N PRO A 169 -16.72 -11.35 34.22
CA PRO A 169 -17.32 -12.08 35.34
C PRO A 169 -18.38 -13.08 34.86
N VAL A 170 -18.37 -14.27 35.47
CA VAL A 170 -19.36 -15.35 35.29
C VAL A 170 -20.62 -14.99 36.09
N PRO A 171 -21.84 -15.11 35.54
CA PRO A 171 -23.05 -14.98 36.33
C PRO A 171 -23.25 -16.22 37.21
N THR A 172 -23.41 -16.03 38.52
CA THR A 172 -23.90 -17.06 39.45
C THR A 172 -25.38 -17.32 39.19
N SER A 173 -25.77 -18.59 39.34
CA SER A 173 -27.13 -19.13 39.24
C SER A 173 -28.13 -18.49 40.20
#